data_AF-A0A2V7VVS9-F1
#
_entry.id   AF-A0A2V7VVS9-F1
#
_cell.length_a   1.000
_cell.length_b   1.000
_cell.length_c   1.000
_cell.angle_alpha   90.00
_cell.angle_beta   90.00
_cell.angle_gamma   90.00
#
_symmetry.space_group_name_H-M   'P 1'
#
loop_
_entity.id
_entity.type
_entity.pdbx_description
1 polymer ?
#
loop_
_entity_poly.entity_id
_entity_poly.type
_entity_poly.pdbx_seq_one_letter_code
_entity_poly.pdbx_strand_id
1 'polypeptide(L)'
;HQFGYDIGGPIPGKFNADRDKLFFFFAQEWIHNPRVGTSTGIVPTAAMRNGDFSELLNSANPFFGRTVTIRDPLTGQPFPGNVIPSNRLSPNGVGLLNSYPLPTPGFQRGAQNWIGTSPNPRDTRKDTLRLDWVPNSSNSISIRGSLFHWT
;
A
#
# COMPACT_ATOMS: atom_id res chain seq x y z
N HIS A 1 -5.95 -1.36 -16.96
CA HIS A 1 -6.93 -1.47 -18.06
C HIS A 1 -8.34 -1.22 -17.52
N GLN A 2 -9.16 -0.48 -18.24
CA GLN A 2 -10.59 -0.32 -17.94
C GLN A 2 -11.39 -0.87 -19.11
N PHE A 3 -12.39 -1.68 -18.82
CA PHE A 3 -13.26 -2.29 -19.82
C PHE A 3 -14.65 -2.44 -19.24
N GLY A 4 -15.63 -2.56 -20.10
CA GLY A 4 -17.02 -2.67 -19.69
C GLY A 4 -17.93 -2.85 -20.88
N TYR A 5 -19.20 -3.09 -20.57
CA TYR A 5 -20.28 -3.09 -21.52
C TYR A 5 -21.51 -2.45 -20.90
N ASP A 6 -22.37 -1.95 -21.77
CA ASP A 6 -23.66 -1.42 -21.40
C ASP A 6 -24.75 -1.95 -22.35
N ILE A 7 -25.95 -2.04 -21.80
CA ILE A 7 -27.14 -2.39 -22.55
C ILE A 7 -28.31 -1.61 -21.96
N GLY A 8 -29.11 -1.04 -22.84
CA GLY A 8 -30.28 -0.29 -22.42
C GLY A 8 -31.31 -0.22 -23.53
N GLY A 9 -32.52 0.15 -23.14
CA GLY A 9 -33.63 0.28 -24.06
C GLY A 9 -34.98 0.19 -23.36
N PRO A 10 -36.06 0.24 -24.15
CA PRO A 10 -37.40 0.08 -23.63
C PRO A 10 -37.63 -1.36 -23.14
N ILE A 11 -38.27 -1.52 -21.98
CA ILE A 11 -38.73 -2.82 -21.50
C ILE A 11 -40.06 -3.15 -22.22
N PRO A 12 -40.09 -4.11 -23.15
CA PRO A 12 -41.30 -4.42 -23.90
C PRO A 12 -42.37 -5.07 -23.01
N GLY A 13 -43.64 -4.81 -23.31
CA GLY A 13 -44.76 -5.44 -22.61
C GLY A 13 -46.09 -4.77 -22.98
N LYS A 14 -47.21 -5.39 -22.60
CA LYS A 14 -48.56 -4.87 -22.93
C LYS A 14 -48.77 -3.42 -22.47
N PHE A 15 -48.22 -3.05 -21.30
CA PHE A 15 -48.34 -1.69 -20.77
C PHE A 15 -47.39 -0.69 -21.47
N ASN A 16 -46.36 -1.17 -22.16
CA ASN A 16 -45.33 -0.41 -22.86
C ASN A 16 -45.21 -0.85 -24.33
N ALA A 17 -46.37 -1.00 -25.01
CA ALA A 17 -46.43 -1.53 -26.37
C ALA A 17 -45.70 -0.64 -27.39
N ASP A 18 -45.84 0.68 -27.23
CA ASP A 18 -45.20 1.70 -28.06
C ASP A 18 -43.74 1.98 -27.65
N ARG A 19 -43.24 1.28 -26.61
CA ARG A 19 -41.86 1.35 -26.12
C ARG A 19 -41.43 2.75 -25.65
N ASP A 20 -42.38 3.53 -25.15
CA ASP A 20 -42.22 4.95 -24.76
C ASP A 20 -42.39 5.21 -23.26
N LYS A 21 -42.78 4.20 -22.46
CA LYS A 21 -43.16 4.35 -21.04
C LYS A 21 -42.16 3.79 -20.04
N LEU A 22 -41.49 2.67 -20.31
CA LEU A 22 -40.55 2.08 -19.35
C LEU A 22 -39.24 1.70 -20.03
N PHE A 23 -38.13 2.16 -19.45
CA PHE A 23 -36.79 1.95 -19.95
C PHE A 23 -35.90 1.37 -18.86
N PHE A 24 -34.92 0.59 -19.31
CA PHE A 24 -33.84 0.14 -18.45
C PHE A 24 -32.50 0.55 -19.05
N PHE A 25 -31.52 0.66 -18.16
CA PHE A 25 -30.13 0.74 -18.53
C PHE A 25 -29.32 -0.07 -17.52
N PHE A 26 -28.45 -0.93 -18.02
CA PHE A 26 -27.51 -1.70 -17.25
C PHE A 26 -26.11 -1.47 -17.79
N ALA A 27 -25.15 -1.22 -16.91
CA ALA A 27 -23.74 -1.13 -17.25
C ALA A 27 -22.90 -1.91 -16.26
N GLN A 28 -21.85 -2.54 -16.77
CA GLN A 28 -20.85 -3.23 -15.99
C GLN A 28 -19.47 -2.75 -16.41
N GLU A 29 -18.71 -2.25 -15.43
CA GLU A 29 -17.38 -1.71 -15.63
C GLU A 29 -16.40 -2.44 -14.73
N TRP A 30 -15.21 -2.76 -15.27
CA TRP A 30 -14.07 -3.27 -14.54
C TRP A 30 -12.90 -2.32 -14.67
N ILE A 31 -12.21 -2.14 -13.56
CA ILE A 31 -10.90 -1.52 -13.52
C ILE A 31 -9.94 -2.61 -13.09
N HIS A 32 -9.07 -3.04 -13.99
CA HIS A 32 -7.91 -3.86 -13.68
C HIS A 32 -6.69 -2.97 -13.50
N ASN A 33 -6.14 -2.92 -12.30
CA ASN A 33 -5.06 -2.00 -11.95
C ASN A 33 -3.92 -2.75 -11.27
N PRO A 34 -3.03 -3.39 -12.06
CA PRO A 34 -1.85 -4.05 -11.53
C PRO A 34 -0.91 -2.98 -11.02
N ARG A 35 -0.95 -2.73 -9.70
CA ARG A 35 -0.05 -1.81 -9.03
C ARG A 35 0.91 -2.60 -8.16
N VAL A 36 2.10 -2.04 -8.03
CA VAL A 36 3.08 -2.48 -7.07
C VAL A 36 3.23 -1.36 -6.06
N GLY A 37 3.02 -1.68 -4.78
CA GLY A 37 3.33 -0.79 -3.68
C GLY A 37 4.82 -0.87 -3.40
N THR A 38 5.51 0.26 -3.47
CA THR A 38 6.91 0.38 -3.04
C THR A 38 6.94 1.00 -1.65
N SER A 39 7.68 0.37 -0.74
CA SER A 39 7.90 0.87 0.62
C SER A 39 9.39 0.98 0.89
N THR A 40 9.76 1.97 1.69
CA THR A 40 11.13 2.23 2.10
C THR A 40 11.20 2.30 3.62
N GLY A 41 12.28 1.78 4.19
CA GLY A 41 12.43 1.63 5.64
C GLY A 41 13.85 1.88 6.11
N ILE A 42 13.98 2.07 7.42
CA ILE A 42 15.26 2.12 8.13
C ILE A 42 15.40 0.77 8.81
N VAL A 43 16.47 0.04 8.47
CA VAL A 43 16.76 -1.28 9.04
C VAL A 43 18.20 -1.34 9.55
N PRO A 44 18.51 -2.24 10.50
CA PRO A 44 19.88 -2.41 10.99
C PRO A 44 20.82 -2.82 9.85
N THR A 45 21.98 -2.16 9.76
CA THR A 45 23.03 -2.55 8.82
C THR A 45 23.62 -3.91 9.17
N ALA A 46 24.31 -4.53 8.21
CA ALA A 46 24.99 -5.81 8.45
C ALA A 46 26.04 -5.70 9.57
N ALA A 47 26.70 -4.55 9.70
CA ALA A 47 27.67 -4.28 10.77
C ALA A 47 26.98 -4.20 12.15
N MET A 48 25.89 -3.46 12.25
CA MET A 48 25.12 -3.31 13.50
C MET A 48 24.61 -4.66 14.03
N ARG A 49 24.21 -5.58 13.15
CA ARG A 49 23.78 -6.94 13.53
C ARG A 49 24.89 -7.76 14.20
N ASN A 50 26.14 -7.44 13.90
CA ASN A 50 27.32 -8.06 14.50
C ASN A 50 27.91 -7.23 15.66
N GLY A 51 27.20 -6.21 16.15
CA GLY A 51 27.63 -5.37 17.25
C GLY A 51 28.51 -4.18 16.86
N ASP A 52 28.75 -3.94 15.58
CA ASP A 52 29.55 -2.82 15.11
C ASP A 52 28.64 -1.62 14.76
N PHE A 53 28.68 -0.59 15.60
CA PHE A 53 27.96 0.67 15.42
C PHE A 53 28.92 1.83 15.08
N SER A 54 30.13 1.54 14.59
CA SER A 54 31.15 2.54 14.25
C SER A 54 30.65 3.55 13.22
N GLU A 55 29.73 3.17 12.33
CA GLU A 55 29.11 4.07 11.37
C GLU A 55 28.35 5.23 12.01
N LEU A 56 27.89 5.08 13.25
CA LEU A 56 27.22 6.13 14.02
C LEU A 56 28.20 7.19 14.55
N LEU A 57 29.52 6.96 14.49
CA LEU A 57 30.52 7.93 14.91
C LEU A 57 30.70 9.05 13.87
N ASN A 58 30.38 8.79 12.60
CA ASN A 58 30.38 9.83 11.57
C ASN A 58 29.27 10.86 11.85
N SER A 59 29.61 12.14 11.99
CA SER A 59 28.63 13.20 12.24
C SER A 59 27.63 13.38 11.10
N ALA A 60 27.99 12.99 9.88
CA ALA A 60 27.14 12.97 8.70
C ALA A 60 26.42 11.64 8.49
N ASN A 61 26.42 10.72 9.47
CA ASN A 61 25.68 9.45 9.31
C ASN A 61 24.21 9.74 9.00
N PRO A 62 23.61 9.01 8.05
CA PRO A 62 22.28 9.32 7.57
C PRO A 62 21.18 8.96 8.57
N PHE A 63 21.47 8.15 9.59
CA PHE A 63 20.48 7.66 10.56
C PHE A 63 20.07 8.72 11.58
N PHE A 64 21.05 9.49 12.09
CA PHE A 64 20.82 10.48 13.14
C PHE A 64 21.26 11.90 12.77
N GLY A 65 22.05 12.08 11.70
CA GLY A 65 22.59 13.39 11.32
C GLY A 65 23.50 14.02 12.37
N ARG A 66 24.04 13.19 13.27
CA ARG A 66 24.99 13.55 14.33
C ARG A 66 25.72 12.31 14.81
N THR A 67 26.88 12.50 15.42
CA THR A 67 27.59 11.42 16.11
C THR A 67 26.75 10.87 17.27
N VAL A 68 26.59 9.55 17.32
CA VAL A 68 25.94 8.84 18.43
C VAL A 68 26.96 7.88 19.04
N THR A 69 27.22 8.02 20.34
CA THR A 69 28.10 7.13 21.09
C THR A 69 27.30 6.05 21.79
N ILE A 70 27.67 4.78 21.61
CA ILE A 70 27.06 3.65 22.32
C ILE A 70 27.82 3.43 23.62
N ARG A 71 27.09 3.35 24.74
CA ARG A 71 27.66 3.20 26.08
C ARG A 71 27.46 1.78 26.61
N ASP A 72 28.45 1.29 27.32
CA ASP A 72 28.39 0.04 28.07
C ASP A 72 27.41 0.21 29.25
N PRO A 73 26.34 -0.60 29.33
CA PRO A 73 25.37 -0.50 30.41
C PRO A 73 25.93 -0.88 31.79
N LEU A 74 27.04 -1.63 31.86
CA LEU A 74 27.66 -2.04 33.12
C LEU A 74 28.56 -0.95 33.72
N THR A 75 29.19 -0.13 32.87
CA THR A 75 30.20 0.85 33.31
C THR A 75 29.80 2.30 33.04
N GLY A 76 28.82 2.53 32.18
CA GLY A 76 28.42 3.85 31.67
C GLY A 76 29.40 4.48 30.66
N GLN A 77 30.54 3.83 30.42
CA GLN A 77 31.57 4.32 29.50
C GLN A 77 31.24 3.98 28.05
N PRO A 78 31.68 4.78 27.06
CA PRO A 78 31.58 4.43 25.65
C PRO A 78 32.22 3.08 25.33
N PHE A 79 31.60 2.28 24.47
CA PHE A 79 32.31 1.18 23.82
C PHE A 79 33.39 1.76 22.89
N PRO A 80 34.65 1.29 22.97
CA PRO A 80 35.69 1.69 22.04
C PRO A 80 35.25 1.48 20.58
N GLY A 81 35.36 2.52 19.76
CA GLY A 81 34.95 2.46 18.35
C GLY A 81 33.46 2.21 18.12
N ASN A 82 32.59 2.35 19.13
CA ASN A 82 31.19 1.92 19.07
C ASN A 82 31.00 0.43 18.72
N VAL A 83 31.97 -0.42 19.07
CA VAL A 83 31.88 -1.88 18.83
C VAL A 83 31.58 -2.60 20.12
N ILE A 84 30.45 -3.32 20.15
CA ILE A 84 30.07 -4.21 21.26
C ILE A 84 30.77 -5.57 21.04
N PRO A 85 31.62 -6.03 21.98
CA PRO A 85 32.26 -7.34 21.88
C PRO A 85 31.24 -8.48 21.76
N SER A 86 31.55 -9.53 20.99
CA SER A 86 30.64 -10.64 20.72
C SER A 86 30.15 -11.36 21.98
N ASN A 87 31.01 -11.50 23.00
CA ASN A 87 30.67 -12.07 24.31
C ASN A 87 29.77 -11.16 25.17
N ARG A 88 29.51 -9.93 24.74
CA ARG A 88 28.62 -8.95 25.40
C ARG A 88 27.33 -8.72 24.61
N LEU A 89 27.19 -9.33 23.42
CA LEU A 89 25.96 -9.24 22.65
C LEU A 89 24.84 -10.02 23.32
N SER A 90 23.70 -9.35 23.52
CA SER A 90 22.49 -10.02 23.98
C SER A 90 21.93 -10.91 22.86
N PRO A 91 21.68 -12.20 23.11
CA PRO A 91 21.04 -13.08 22.12
C PRO A 91 19.69 -12.55 21.64
N ASN A 92 18.91 -11.97 22.55
CA ASN A 92 17.61 -11.36 22.23
C ASN A 92 17.76 -10.09 21.37
N GLY A 93 18.77 -9.26 21.67
CA GLY A 93 19.07 -8.06 20.89
C GLY A 93 19.46 -8.41 19.45
N VAL A 94 20.37 -9.39 19.28
CA VAL A 94 20.76 -9.89 17.96
C VAL A 94 19.57 -10.52 17.24
N GLY A 95 18.73 -11.29 17.95
CA GLY A 95 17.50 -11.86 17.40
C GLY A 95 16.53 -10.81 16.87
N LEU A 96 16.33 -9.71 17.61
CA LEU A 96 15.50 -8.59 17.16
C LEU A 96 16.10 -7.89 15.95
N LEU A 97 17.41 -7.61 15.93
CA LEU A 97 18.02 -7.01 14.75
C LEU A 97 17.90 -7.93 13.53
N ASN A 98 17.97 -9.25 13.74
CA ASN A 98 17.84 -10.26 12.71
C ASN A 98 16.41 -10.48 12.20
N SER A 99 15.37 -10.04 12.91
CA SER A 99 13.99 -10.13 12.42
C SER A 99 13.66 -9.08 11.34
N TYR A 100 14.47 -8.02 11.23
CA TYR A 100 14.34 -7.04 10.15
C TYR A 100 14.99 -7.55 8.86
N PRO A 101 14.50 -7.17 7.67
CA PRO A 101 15.19 -7.48 6.41
C PRO A 101 16.55 -6.77 6.34
N LEU A 102 17.46 -7.33 5.55
CA LEU A 102 18.75 -6.70 5.28
C LEU A 102 18.56 -5.40 4.50
N PRO A 103 19.43 -4.39 4.68
CA PRO A 103 19.40 -3.19 3.86
C PRO A 103 19.60 -3.53 2.38
N THR A 104 19.02 -2.73 1.50
CA THR A 104 19.15 -2.94 0.06
C THR A 104 20.50 -2.35 -0.40
N PRO A 105 21.41 -3.15 -0.99
CA PRO A 105 22.71 -2.65 -1.42
C PRO A 105 22.59 -1.45 -2.36
N GLY A 106 23.32 -0.37 -2.06
CA GLY A 106 23.33 0.86 -2.86
C GLY A 106 22.08 1.75 -2.73
N PHE A 107 21.07 1.36 -1.96
CA PHE A 107 19.89 2.18 -1.72
C PHE A 107 20.06 3.02 -0.46
N GLN A 108 20.03 4.34 -0.60
CA GLN A 108 20.00 5.27 0.52
C GLN A 108 19.13 6.48 0.19
N ARG A 109 18.08 6.72 0.98
CA ARG A 109 17.21 7.91 0.88
C ARG A 109 17.01 8.54 2.26
N GLY A 110 17.79 9.58 2.56
CA GLY A 110 17.89 10.08 3.93
C GLY A 110 18.39 8.95 4.84
N ALA A 111 17.68 8.65 5.93
CA ALA A 111 17.98 7.53 6.82
C ALA A 111 17.55 6.15 6.27
N GLN A 112 16.69 6.11 5.24
CA GLN A 112 16.11 4.86 4.73
C GLN A 112 17.14 4.11 3.89
N ASN A 113 17.46 2.89 4.31
CA ASN A 113 18.46 2.01 3.70
C ASN A 113 17.86 0.67 3.21
N TRP A 114 16.54 0.53 3.24
CA TRP A 114 15.81 -0.60 2.69
C TRP A 114 14.72 -0.14 1.74
N ILE A 115 14.55 -0.86 0.63
CA ILE A 115 13.43 -0.72 -0.30
C ILE A 115 12.86 -2.10 -0.62
N GLY A 116 11.53 -2.21 -0.51
CA GLY A 116 10.79 -3.41 -0.85
C GLY A 116 9.62 -3.07 -1.78
N THR A 117 9.24 -4.03 -2.59
CA THR A 117 8.05 -3.94 -3.44
C THR A 117 7.10 -5.08 -3.11
N SER A 118 5.81 -4.79 -3.11
CA SER A 118 4.75 -5.79 -2.93
C SER A 118 3.63 -5.54 -3.93
N PRO A 119 3.10 -6.57 -4.61
CA PRO A 119 1.88 -6.44 -5.38
C PRO A 119 0.77 -5.80 -4.54
N ASN A 120 0.18 -4.74 -5.06
CA ASN A 120 -0.98 -4.06 -4.48
C ASN A 120 -2.03 -3.86 -5.57
N PRO A 121 -2.50 -4.96 -6.21
CA PRO A 121 -3.49 -4.86 -7.27
C PRO A 121 -4.75 -4.18 -6.72
N ARG A 122 -5.37 -3.35 -7.56
CA ARG A 122 -6.65 -2.71 -7.25
C ARG A 122 -7.64 -3.03 -8.33
N ASP A 123 -8.26 -4.18 -8.20
CA ASP A 123 -9.26 -4.63 -9.14
C ASP A 123 -10.64 -4.30 -8.59
N THR A 124 -11.40 -3.51 -9.35
CA THR A 124 -12.76 -3.14 -8.97
C THR A 124 -13.72 -3.46 -10.10
N ARG A 125 -14.92 -3.86 -9.70
CA ARG A 125 -16.07 -3.96 -10.60
C ARG A 125 -17.18 -3.07 -10.08
N LYS A 126 -17.84 -2.38 -11.00
CA LYS A 126 -19.02 -1.57 -10.73
C LYS A 126 -20.15 -2.01 -11.63
N ASP A 127 -21.28 -2.35 -11.01
CA ASP A 127 -22.53 -2.61 -11.69
C ASP A 127 -23.46 -1.41 -11.50
N THR A 128 -24.08 -0.93 -12.56
CA THR A 128 -25.07 0.15 -12.52
C THR A 128 -26.36 -0.35 -13.13
N LEU A 129 -27.47 -0.19 -12.41
CA LEU A 129 -28.81 -0.40 -12.93
C LEU A 129 -29.59 0.91 -12.83
N ARG A 130 -30.31 1.25 -13.89
CA ARG A 130 -31.23 2.36 -13.92
C ARG A 130 -32.56 1.92 -14.53
N LEU A 131 -33.65 2.40 -13.96
CA LEU A 131 -35.01 2.25 -14.46
C LEU A 131 -35.63 3.64 -14.59
N ASP A 132 -36.16 3.92 -15.76
CA ASP A 132 -36.87 5.16 -16.05
C ASP A 132 -38.30 4.85 -16.46
N TRP A 133 -39.26 5.42 -15.75
CA TRP A 133 -40.68 5.25 -16.00
C TRP A 133 -41.33 6.60 -16.32
N VAL A 134 -41.95 6.69 -17.50
CA VAL A 134 -42.66 7.84 -18.04
C VAL A 134 -44.13 7.45 -18.19
N PRO A 135 -44.96 7.57 -17.14
CA PRO A 135 -46.37 7.20 -17.22
C PRO A 135 -47.18 8.06 -18.20
N ASN A 136 -46.78 9.32 -18.43
CA ASN A 136 -47.37 10.23 -19.41
C ASN A 136 -46.37 11.36 -19.75
N SER A 137 -46.70 12.22 -20.72
CA SER A 137 -45.84 13.31 -21.20
C SER A 137 -45.46 14.35 -20.14
N SER A 138 -46.16 14.40 -19.01
CA SER A 138 -45.94 15.38 -17.95
C SER A 138 -45.28 14.79 -16.69
N ASN A 139 -45.06 13.47 -16.62
CA ASN A 139 -44.57 12.79 -15.42
C ASN A 139 -43.46 11.80 -15.76
N SER A 140 -42.37 11.81 -15.00
CA SER A 140 -41.30 10.80 -15.09
C SER A 140 -40.71 10.48 -13.72
N ILE A 141 -40.31 9.22 -13.53
CA ILE A 141 -39.67 8.70 -12.33
C ILE A 141 -38.41 7.96 -12.76
N SER A 142 -37.29 8.25 -12.12
CA SER A 142 -36.01 7.58 -12.38
C SER A 142 -35.46 6.99 -11.09
N ILE A 143 -34.99 5.74 -11.17
CA ILE A 143 -34.30 5.07 -10.08
C ILE A 143 -32.96 4.57 -10.62
N ARG A 144 -31.88 4.85 -9.88
CA ARG A 144 -30.55 4.37 -10.20
C ARG A 144 -29.88 3.76 -8.97
N GLY A 145 -29.33 2.57 -9.13
CA GLY A 145 -28.48 1.90 -8.16
C GLY A 145 -27.09 1.63 -8.72
N SER A 146 -26.09 1.63 -7.86
CA SER A 146 -24.75 1.17 -8.22
C SER A 146 -24.18 0.28 -7.12
N LEU A 147 -23.60 -0.85 -7.51
CA LEU A 147 -22.95 -1.81 -6.63
C LEU A 147 -21.47 -1.85 -6.95
N PHE A 148 -20.64 -1.78 -5.92
CA PHE A 148 -19.19 -1.81 -6.03
C PHE A 148 -18.66 -3.11 -5.44
N HIS A 149 -17.88 -3.83 -6.23
CA HIS A 149 -17.18 -5.04 -5.83
C HIS A 149 -15.68 -4.76 -5.80
N TRP A 150 -15.07 -5.08 -4.67
CA TRP A 150 -13.62 -5.07 -4.49
C TRP A 150 -13.14 -6.51 -4.64
N THR A 151 -12.24 -6.76 -5.59
CA THR A 151 -11.61 -8.07 -5.83
C THR A 151 -10.13 -7.98 -5.55
#